data_AF-A0A3D0TJV4-F1
#
_entry.id   AF-A0A3D0TJV4-F1
#
_cell.length_a   1.000
_cell.length_b   1.000
_cell.length_c   1.000
_cell.angle_alpha   90.00
_cell.angle_beta   90.00
_cell.angle_gamma   90.00
#
_symmetry.space_group_name_H-M   'P 1'
#
loop_
_entity.id
_entity.type
_entity.pdbx_description
1 polymer ?
#
loop_
_entity_poly.entity_id
_entity_poly.type
_entity_poly.pdbx_seq_one_letter_code
_entity_poly.pdbx_strand_id
1 'polypeptide(L)'
;MQKSLNLKSSPLSENWWESAVFYQIYPRSFKDSNNDGIGDLAGVIEKLDHLNDGKGGGLGIDAIWFSPFFPSPQADFGYDVSDYCNIDSDYGTLEDFDQLVEESHRRGIKIVLDLVLNHSSDQHKWFQESRKNSTNSKVDWYVWADPKPDGSPPNNWLAVFGGAAWTFEPQRGQYYLHNFLPEQPDLNWYNPEVREALADVVRFWMKRGADGFRLDTANYYAYDRQLRDNPKRPENSELMEDGQEANPLSQYITKYSKDRPEN
;
A
#
# COMPACT_ATOMS: atom_id res chain seq x y z
N MET A 1 29.34 32.78 30.25
CA MET A 1 28.75 33.01 28.92
C MET A 1 28.23 31.69 28.40
N GLN A 2 26.94 31.41 28.59
CA GLN A 2 26.25 30.28 27.96
C GLN A 2 26.12 30.58 26.47
N LYS A 3 26.76 29.77 25.62
CA LYS A 3 26.45 29.77 24.19
C LYS A 3 25.04 29.20 24.05
N SER A 4 24.08 30.05 23.73
CA SER A 4 22.78 29.62 23.23
C SER A 4 23.04 28.83 21.94
N LEU A 5 22.71 27.54 21.96
CA LEU A 5 22.60 26.74 20.75
C LEU A 5 21.33 27.22 20.04
N ASN A 6 21.52 28.18 19.15
CA ASN A 6 20.50 28.58 18.19
C ASN A 6 20.39 27.43 17.18
N LEU A 7 19.56 26.43 17.48
CA LEU A 7 19.08 25.44 16.52
C LEU A 7 18.15 26.17 15.55
N LYS A 8 18.73 26.99 14.69
CA LYS A 8 18.04 27.41 13.46
C LYS A 8 17.81 26.13 12.68
N SER A 9 16.55 25.84 12.35
CA SER A 9 16.19 24.79 11.41
C SER A 9 16.99 25.00 10.13
N SER A 10 18.06 24.22 9.97
CA SER A 10 18.69 24.09 8.66
C SER A 10 17.63 23.50 7.73
N PRO A 11 17.49 23.99 6.49
CA PRO A 11 16.70 23.29 5.50
C PRO A 11 17.21 21.85 5.45
N LEU A 12 16.28 20.89 5.57
CA LEU A 12 16.58 19.47 5.56
C LEU A 12 17.50 19.16 4.36
N SER A 13 18.62 18.48 4.62
CA SER A 13 19.61 18.11 3.60
C SER A 13 19.01 17.22 2.51
N GLU A 14 19.67 17.06 1.36
CA GLU A 14 19.19 16.15 0.29
C GLU A 14 18.88 14.72 0.81
N ASN A 15 19.58 14.25 1.84
CA ASN A 15 19.36 12.95 2.50
C ASN A 15 18.61 13.07 3.84
N TRP A 16 17.61 13.94 3.91
CA TRP A 16 16.84 14.22 5.14
C TRP A 16 16.32 12.96 5.84
N TRP A 17 15.94 11.95 5.07
CA TRP A 17 15.36 10.69 5.55
C TRP A 17 16.33 9.84 6.37
N GLU A 18 17.65 10.03 6.27
CA GLU A 18 18.65 9.28 7.04
C GLU A 18 18.62 9.59 8.54
N SER A 19 18.17 10.80 8.91
CA SER A 19 18.12 11.27 10.29
C SER A 19 16.75 11.75 10.75
N ALA A 20 15.74 11.68 9.88
CA ALA A 20 14.41 12.19 10.16
C ALA A 20 13.65 11.33 11.17
N VAL A 21 12.88 12.00 12.02
CA VAL A 21 11.87 11.37 12.87
C VAL A 21 10.54 11.31 12.12
N PHE A 22 10.12 10.10 11.78
CA PHE A 22 8.84 9.82 11.13
C PHE A 22 7.74 9.62 12.17
N TYR A 23 6.58 10.22 11.92
CA TYR A 23 5.36 10.00 12.69
C TYR A 23 4.29 9.39 11.78
N GLN A 24 3.91 8.15 12.07
CA GLN A 24 2.86 7.49 11.29
C GLN A 24 1.48 7.98 11.73
N ILE A 25 0.67 8.41 10.76
CA ILE A 25 -0.74 8.76 10.97
C ILE A 25 -1.61 7.73 10.25
N TYR A 26 -2.53 7.14 11.00
CA TYR A 26 -3.68 6.44 10.45
C TYR A 26 -4.85 7.45 10.35
N PRO A 27 -5.17 8.00 9.16
CA PRO A 27 -6.04 9.17 9.02
C PRO A 27 -7.39 9.03 9.72
N ARG A 28 -8.04 7.87 9.49
CA ARG A 28 -9.36 7.52 10.00
C ARG A 28 -9.53 7.68 11.51
N SER A 29 -8.44 7.60 12.28
CA SER A 29 -8.50 7.63 13.75
C SER A 29 -7.69 8.77 14.37
N PHE A 30 -7.18 9.70 13.57
CA PHE A 30 -6.34 10.78 14.08
C PHE A 30 -7.16 11.96 14.62
N LYS A 31 -7.92 12.63 13.76
CA LYS A 31 -8.77 13.77 14.14
C LYS A 31 -9.87 13.97 13.11
N ASP A 32 -11.11 13.88 13.56
CA ASP A 32 -12.31 14.25 12.81
C ASP A 32 -12.52 15.77 12.89
N SER A 33 -12.66 16.44 11.74
CA SER A 33 -12.89 17.90 11.66
C SER A 33 -14.34 18.28 11.37
N ASN A 34 -15.14 17.36 10.83
CA ASN A 34 -16.48 17.64 10.29
C ASN A 34 -17.62 17.05 11.15
N ASN A 35 -17.28 16.24 12.17
CA ASN A 35 -18.17 15.53 13.10
C ASN A 35 -18.95 14.35 12.49
N ASP A 36 -18.41 13.68 11.48
CA ASP A 36 -18.98 12.44 10.92
C ASP A 36 -18.49 11.15 11.63
N GLY A 37 -17.54 11.28 12.55
CA GLY A 37 -16.96 10.18 13.33
C GLY A 37 -15.69 9.56 12.71
N ILE A 38 -15.20 10.09 11.59
CA ILE A 38 -14.02 9.62 10.85
C ILE A 38 -12.97 10.75 10.82
N GLY A 39 -11.71 10.39 11.09
CA GLY A 39 -10.62 11.35 10.95
C GLY A 39 -10.32 11.67 9.50
N ASP A 40 -10.03 12.95 9.20
CA ASP A 40 -9.90 13.50 7.85
C ASP A 40 -8.63 14.37 7.69
N LEU A 41 -8.30 14.76 6.45
CA LEU A 41 -7.07 15.53 6.17
C LEU A 41 -7.11 16.92 6.82
N ALA A 42 -8.29 17.56 6.87
CA ALA A 42 -8.47 18.85 7.54
C ALA A 42 -8.17 18.76 9.05
N GLY A 43 -8.58 17.68 9.70
CA GLY A 43 -8.27 17.39 11.10
C GLY A 43 -6.78 17.17 11.34
N VAL A 44 -6.05 16.62 10.36
CA VAL A 44 -4.59 16.56 10.41
C VAL A 44 -4.00 17.97 10.34
N ILE A 45 -4.48 18.82 9.42
CA ILE A 45 -4.03 20.22 9.28
C ILE A 45 -4.21 20.98 10.61
N GLU A 46 -5.35 20.83 11.28
CA GLU A 46 -5.63 21.43 12.60
C GLU A 46 -4.62 21.05 13.69
N LYS A 47 -3.91 19.92 13.51
CA LYS A 47 -2.98 19.36 14.50
C LYS A 47 -1.52 19.50 14.10
N LEU A 48 -1.18 20.13 12.97
CA LEU A 48 0.21 20.27 12.55
C LEU A 48 1.07 20.97 13.61
N ASP A 49 0.57 22.01 14.29
CA ASP A 49 1.34 22.69 15.34
C ASP A 49 1.61 21.79 16.57
N HIS A 50 0.74 20.81 16.83
CA HIS A 50 1.01 19.80 17.86
C HIS A 50 2.15 18.86 17.44
N LEU A 51 2.21 18.52 16.16
CA LEU A 51 3.25 17.65 15.60
C LEU A 51 4.59 18.39 15.49
N ASN A 52 4.60 19.58 14.89
CA ASN A 52 5.72 20.49 14.82
C ASN A 52 5.22 21.88 14.38
N ASP A 53 5.47 22.92 15.18
CA ASP A 53 5.04 24.30 14.86
C ASP A 53 6.04 25.07 13.98
N GLY A 54 7.14 24.43 13.56
CA GLY A 54 8.23 25.02 12.80
C GLY A 54 9.11 26.01 13.59
N LYS A 55 8.86 26.16 14.90
CA LYS A 55 9.53 27.11 15.80
C LYS A 55 10.18 26.43 17.01
N GLY A 56 10.27 25.10 16.99
CA GLY A 56 10.86 24.28 18.04
C GLY A 56 9.86 23.84 19.12
N GLY A 57 8.55 23.98 18.86
CA GLY A 57 7.47 23.42 19.66
C GLY A 57 6.84 22.16 19.04
N GLY A 58 5.84 21.62 19.72
CA GLY A 58 5.21 20.35 19.34
C GLY A 58 6.05 19.12 19.68
N LEU A 59 5.78 18.00 19.01
CA LEU A 59 6.58 16.77 19.13
C LEU A 59 7.94 16.87 18.43
N GLY A 60 8.09 17.81 17.49
CA GLY A 60 9.34 18.05 16.76
C GLY A 60 9.63 17.03 15.67
N ILE A 61 8.58 16.48 15.04
CA ILE A 61 8.73 15.49 13.96
C ILE A 61 9.27 16.15 12.68
N ASP A 62 9.95 15.36 11.85
CA ASP A 62 10.47 15.82 10.55
C ASP A 62 9.57 15.39 9.40
N ALA A 63 8.82 14.29 9.55
CA ALA A 63 7.99 13.74 8.50
C ALA A 63 6.74 13.05 9.04
N ILE A 64 5.64 13.15 8.29
CA ILE A 64 4.45 12.32 8.49
C ILE A 64 4.47 11.21 7.46
N TRP A 65 4.30 9.96 7.90
CA TRP A 65 3.93 8.84 7.04
C TRP A 65 2.44 8.56 7.22
N PHE A 66 1.67 8.70 6.14
CA PHE A 66 0.26 8.35 6.17
C PHE A 66 0.04 6.91 5.74
N SER A 67 -0.77 6.17 6.51
CA SER A 67 -1.51 5.02 5.96
C SER A 67 -2.47 5.49 4.84
N PRO A 68 -2.97 4.58 3.98
CA PRO A 68 -3.76 4.96 2.80
C PRO A 68 -5.00 5.82 3.11
N PHE A 69 -5.26 6.80 2.24
CA PHE A 69 -6.47 7.63 2.21
C PHE A 69 -7.05 7.80 0.79
N PHE A 70 -6.67 6.89 -0.12
CA PHE A 70 -7.18 6.87 -1.49
C PHE A 70 -8.55 6.21 -1.54
N PRO A 71 -9.37 6.47 -2.59
CA PRO A 71 -10.66 5.83 -2.76
C PRO A 71 -10.58 4.31 -2.64
N SER A 72 -11.33 3.75 -1.70
CA SER A 72 -11.31 2.32 -1.38
C SER A 72 -12.70 1.85 -0.93
N PRO A 73 -13.11 0.63 -1.31
CA PRO A 73 -14.31 -0.02 -0.75
C PRO A 73 -14.20 -0.35 0.75
N GLN A 74 -13.03 -0.15 1.36
CA GLN A 74 -12.75 -0.35 2.78
C GLN A 74 -12.82 -1.82 3.22
N ALA A 75 -12.60 -2.78 2.31
CA ALA A 75 -12.49 -4.20 2.68
C ALA A 75 -11.25 -4.45 3.55
N ASP A 76 -10.18 -3.70 3.30
CA ASP A 76 -8.94 -3.66 4.09
C ASP A 76 -8.60 -2.21 4.48
N PHE A 77 -9.64 -1.44 4.83
CA PHE A 77 -9.54 -0.07 5.35
C PHE A 77 -8.55 0.85 4.61
N GLY A 78 -8.65 0.90 3.28
CA GLY A 78 -7.83 1.76 2.43
C GLY A 78 -6.73 1.05 1.66
N TYR A 79 -6.36 -0.19 2.04
CA TYR A 79 -5.36 -0.97 1.31
C TYR A 79 -5.93 -1.65 0.05
N ASP A 80 -7.25 -1.80 -0.06
CA ASP A 80 -7.94 -2.16 -1.30
C ASP A 80 -8.27 -0.91 -2.14
N VAL A 81 -7.27 -0.39 -2.88
CA VAL A 81 -7.37 0.88 -3.63
C VAL A 81 -8.18 0.73 -4.93
N SER A 82 -9.20 1.57 -5.12
CA SER A 82 -10.08 1.62 -6.31
C SER A 82 -9.80 2.79 -7.26
N ASP A 83 -9.10 3.84 -6.79
CA ASP A 83 -8.50 4.88 -7.62
C ASP A 83 -7.22 5.41 -6.97
N TYR A 84 -6.07 5.20 -7.62
CA TYR A 84 -4.77 5.58 -7.07
C TYR A 84 -4.47 7.09 -7.07
N CYS A 85 -5.19 7.88 -7.87
CA CYS A 85 -4.85 9.29 -8.13
C CYS A 85 -5.92 10.25 -7.62
N ASN A 86 -6.62 9.88 -6.55
CA ASN A 86 -7.63 10.70 -5.91
C ASN A 86 -7.63 10.47 -4.39
N ILE A 87 -8.45 11.24 -3.66
CA ILE A 87 -8.66 11.11 -2.21
C ILE A 87 -10.04 10.49 -1.98
N ASP A 88 -10.16 9.57 -1.02
CA ASP A 88 -11.46 9.02 -0.61
C ASP A 88 -12.32 10.14 -0.04
N SER A 89 -13.61 10.14 -0.36
CA SER A 89 -14.54 11.18 0.11
C SER A 89 -14.66 11.24 1.63
N ASP A 90 -14.38 10.14 2.34
CA ASP A 90 -14.31 10.11 3.81
C ASP A 90 -13.16 10.97 4.37
N TYR A 91 -12.11 11.22 3.59
CA TYR A 91 -10.90 11.92 4.05
C TYR A 91 -10.76 13.35 3.51
N GLY A 92 -11.50 13.70 2.46
CA GLY A 92 -11.53 15.03 1.87
C GLY A 92 -11.32 15.02 0.35
N THR A 93 -10.60 16.01 -0.15
CA THR A 93 -10.38 16.26 -1.58
C THR A 93 -8.91 16.38 -1.93
N LEU A 94 -8.59 16.38 -3.23
CA LEU A 94 -7.23 16.66 -3.70
C LEU A 94 -6.77 18.07 -3.31
N GLU A 95 -7.69 19.03 -3.23
CA GLU A 95 -7.42 20.38 -2.75
C GLU A 95 -7.06 20.39 -1.25
N ASP A 96 -7.73 19.58 -0.43
CA ASP A 96 -7.38 19.43 1.00
C ASP A 96 -6.00 18.78 1.16
N PHE A 97 -5.65 17.83 0.29
CA PHE A 97 -4.30 17.27 0.24
C PHE A 97 -3.25 18.31 -0.14
N ASP A 98 -3.49 19.11 -1.18
CA ASP A 98 -2.58 20.17 -1.60
C ASP A 98 -2.37 21.20 -0.46
N GLN A 99 -3.43 21.53 0.28
CA GLN A 99 -3.35 22.39 1.47
C GLN A 99 -2.55 21.73 2.62
N LEU A 100 -2.75 20.43 2.86
CA LEU A 100 -1.99 19.68 3.86
C LEU A 100 -0.49 19.70 3.55
N VAL A 101 -0.12 19.49 2.28
CA VAL A 101 1.27 19.56 1.84
C VAL A 101 1.84 20.96 2.08
N GLU A 102 1.13 22.02 1.65
CA GLU A 102 1.59 23.39 1.84
C GLU A 102 1.79 23.74 3.33
N GLU A 103 0.81 23.43 4.17
CA GLU A 103 0.85 23.74 5.61
C GLU A 103 1.93 22.92 6.35
N SER A 104 2.15 21.68 5.93
CA SER A 104 3.20 20.83 6.48
C SER A 104 4.58 21.38 6.09
N HIS A 105 4.78 21.72 4.82
CA HIS A 105 6.03 22.28 4.32
C HIS A 105 6.37 23.63 4.97
N ARG A 106 5.37 24.48 5.26
CA ARG A 106 5.57 25.73 6.02
C ARG A 106 6.16 25.51 7.42
N ARG A 107 5.92 24.34 8.00
CA ARG A 107 6.46 23.90 9.30
C ARG A 107 7.73 23.06 9.19
N GLY A 108 8.20 22.80 7.97
CA GLY A 108 9.34 21.92 7.70
C GLY A 108 9.02 20.43 7.81
N ILE A 109 7.74 20.05 7.82
CA ILE A 109 7.29 18.66 7.90
C ILE A 109 7.22 18.07 6.48
N LYS A 110 7.84 16.91 6.27
CA LYS A 110 7.80 16.14 5.03
C LYS A 110 6.59 15.21 4.97
N ILE A 111 6.08 14.95 3.76
CA ILE A 111 4.90 14.10 3.53
C ILE A 111 5.29 12.81 2.83
N VAL A 112 5.10 11.68 3.50
CA VAL A 112 5.31 10.34 2.96
C VAL A 112 3.98 9.61 2.86
N LEU A 113 3.69 9.07 1.67
CA LEU A 113 2.45 8.34 1.41
C LEU A 113 2.69 6.83 1.39
N ASP A 114 1.77 6.07 1.97
CA ASP A 114 1.69 4.64 1.70
C ASP A 114 1.27 4.42 0.24
N LEU A 115 2.01 3.63 -0.52
CA LEU A 115 1.59 3.21 -1.87
C LEU A 115 1.42 1.71 -1.92
N VAL A 116 0.18 1.29 -2.18
CA VAL A 116 -0.21 -0.12 -2.30
C VAL A 116 -0.17 -0.55 -3.76
N LEU A 117 1.02 -0.91 -4.23
CA LEU A 117 1.26 -1.16 -5.66
C LEU A 117 1.29 -2.66 -6.02
N ASN A 118 1.19 -3.57 -5.04
CA ASN A 118 1.15 -5.00 -5.30
C ASN A 118 -0.21 -5.45 -5.89
N HIS A 119 -1.29 -4.89 -5.37
CA HIS A 119 -2.66 -5.23 -5.71
C HIS A 119 -3.49 -3.95 -5.79
N SER A 120 -4.64 -4.04 -6.47
CA SER A 120 -5.70 -3.03 -6.39
C SER A 120 -6.96 -3.66 -5.79
N SER A 121 -7.98 -2.86 -5.50
CA SER A 121 -9.32 -3.39 -5.26
C SER A 121 -9.86 -4.12 -6.50
N ASP A 122 -10.71 -5.13 -6.28
CA ASP A 122 -11.53 -5.76 -7.32
C ASP A 122 -12.53 -4.78 -7.95
N GLN A 123 -12.87 -3.68 -7.29
CA GLN A 123 -13.68 -2.58 -7.84
C GLN A 123 -12.86 -1.63 -8.71
N HIS A 124 -11.52 -1.74 -8.72
CA HIS A 124 -10.67 -0.89 -9.55
C HIS A 124 -11.01 -1.09 -11.03
N LYS A 125 -11.08 0.01 -11.80
CA LYS A 125 -11.40 -0.01 -13.24
C LYS A 125 -10.52 -0.95 -14.05
N TRP A 126 -9.28 -1.17 -13.60
CA TRP A 126 -8.35 -2.11 -14.22
C TRP A 126 -8.82 -3.55 -14.07
N PHE A 127 -9.21 -3.98 -12.87
CA PHE A 127 -9.68 -5.34 -12.63
C PHE A 127 -11.03 -5.58 -13.30
N GLN A 128 -11.94 -4.60 -13.19
CA GLN A 128 -13.25 -4.65 -13.85
C GLN A 128 -13.16 -4.80 -15.36
N GLU A 129 -12.15 -4.21 -16.01
CA GLU A 129 -11.88 -4.45 -17.43
C GLU A 129 -11.21 -5.81 -17.66
N SER A 130 -10.16 -6.12 -16.87
CA SER A 130 -9.40 -7.37 -16.99
C SER A 130 -10.30 -8.59 -16.87
N ARG A 131 -11.24 -8.62 -15.91
CA ARG A 131 -12.10 -9.76 -15.61
C ARG A 131 -13.16 -10.08 -16.67
N LYS A 132 -13.37 -9.23 -17.69
CA LYS A 132 -14.46 -9.43 -18.67
C LYS A 132 -14.24 -10.61 -19.60
N ASN A 133 -13.02 -10.80 -20.10
CA ASN A 133 -12.65 -11.83 -21.08
C ASN A 133 -11.12 -11.90 -21.26
N SER A 134 -10.65 -12.79 -22.13
CA SER A 134 -9.22 -12.99 -22.44
C SER A 134 -8.70 -12.17 -23.63
N THR A 135 -9.43 -11.15 -24.10
CA THR A 135 -9.06 -10.35 -25.29
C THR A 135 -9.07 -8.83 -25.07
N ASN A 136 -9.35 -8.38 -23.85
CA ASN A 136 -9.43 -6.96 -23.53
C ASN A 136 -8.05 -6.31 -23.33
N SER A 137 -8.02 -4.99 -23.31
CA SER A 137 -6.77 -4.20 -23.18
C SER A 137 -6.00 -4.43 -21.88
N LYS A 138 -6.63 -5.04 -20.87
CA LYS A 138 -6.06 -5.29 -19.54
C LYS A 138 -6.00 -6.78 -19.20
N VAL A 139 -6.08 -7.65 -20.19
CA VAL A 139 -6.14 -9.11 -20.01
C VAL A 139 -5.02 -9.64 -19.10
N ASP A 140 -3.82 -9.08 -19.25
CA ASP A 140 -2.59 -9.49 -18.54
C ASP A 140 -2.15 -8.46 -17.48
N TRP A 141 -3.05 -7.59 -17.02
CA TRP A 141 -2.75 -6.61 -15.96
C TRP A 141 -2.79 -7.23 -14.55
N TYR A 142 -3.46 -8.37 -14.41
CA TYR A 142 -3.52 -9.15 -13.17
C TYR A 142 -3.01 -10.57 -13.43
N VAL A 143 -2.71 -11.30 -12.36
CA VAL A 143 -2.19 -12.66 -12.46
C VAL A 143 -3.34 -13.65 -12.61
N TRP A 144 -3.57 -14.09 -13.84
CA TRP A 144 -4.58 -15.10 -14.18
C TRP A 144 -3.95 -16.47 -14.43
N ALA A 145 -4.65 -17.53 -14.03
CA ALA A 145 -4.24 -18.91 -14.28
C ALA A 145 -5.45 -19.81 -14.55
N ASP A 146 -5.29 -20.76 -15.46
CA ASP A 146 -6.31 -21.77 -15.71
C ASP A 146 -6.45 -22.71 -14.50
N PRO A 147 -7.66 -23.21 -14.22
CA PRO A 147 -7.85 -24.27 -13.24
C PRO A 147 -7.07 -25.53 -13.64
N LYS A 148 -6.73 -26.37 -12.65
CA LYS A 148 -6.28 -27.73 -12.92
C LYS A 148 -7.38 -28.55 -13.61
N PRO A 149 -7.08 -29.70 -14.24
CA PRO A 149 -8.09 -30.53 -14.90
C PRO A 149 -9.27 -30.96 -14.00
N ASP A 150 -9.09 -31.00 -12.69
CA ASP A 150 -10.12 -31.31 -11.69
C ASP A 150 -10.91 -30.06 -11.22
N GLY A 151 -10.62 -28.89 -11.77
CA GLY A 151 -11.23 -27.61 -11.42
C GLY A 151 -10.57 -26.89 -10.24
N SER A 152 -9.54 -27.48 -9.60
CA SER A 152 -8.90 -26.87 -8.42
C SER A 152 -7.90 -25.75 -8.77
N PRO A 153 -7.50 -24.91 -7.79
CA PRO A 153 -6.49 -23.87 -7.98
C PRO A 153 -5.16 -24.37 -8.58
N PRO A 154 -4.39 -23.50 -9.26
CA PRO A 154 -3.19 -23.90 -10.00
C PRO A 154 -2.06 -24.44 -9.12
N ASN A 155 -2.00 -24.04 -7.84
CA ASN A 155 -0.98 -24.48 -6.88
C ASN A 155 -1.48 -24.37 -5.43
N ASN A 156 -0.59 -24.62 -4.47
CA ASN A 156 -0.86 -24.61 -3.04
C ASN A 156 -0.64 -23.26 -2.34
N TRP A 157 -0.55 -22.15 -3.08
CA TRP A 157 -0.33 -20.84 -2.46
C TRP A 157 -1.54 -20.43 -1.61
N LEU A 158 -1.25 -19.86 -0.45
CA LEU A 158 -2.25 -19.44 0.53
C LEU A 158 -2.18 -17.94 0.74
N ALA A 159 -3.34 -17.32 0.93
CA ALA A 159 -3.45 -15.90 1.23
C ALA A 159 -3.02 -15.65 2.68
N VAL A 160 -2.45 -14.47 2.93
CA VAL A 160 -2.00 -14.02 4.26
C VAL A 160 -3.17 -13.98 5.24
N PHE A 161 -4.35 -13.54 4.79
CA PHE A 161 -5.57 -13.46 5.61
C PHE A 161 -6.40 -14.75 5.62
N GLY A 162 -5.86 -15.84 5.06
CA GLY A 162 -6.42 -17.18 5.15
C GLY A 162 -7.10 -17.66 3.87
N GLY A 163 -7.12 -18.98 3.69
CA GLY A 163 -7.64 -19.62 2.48
C GLY A 163 -6.62 -19.71 1.35
N ALA A 164 -7.06 -20.17 0.18
CA ALA A 164 -6.24 -20.21 -1.01
C ALA A 164 -5.95 -18.79 -1.51
N ALA A 165 -4.77 -18.55 -2.07
CA ALA A 165 -4.43 -17.28 -2.73
C ALA A 165 -5.09 -17.11 -4.11
N TRP A 166 -6.09 -17.93 -4.43
CA TRP A 166 -6.69 -18.01 -5.76
C TRP A 166 -8.19 -18.03 -5.65
N THR A 167 -8.85 -17.08 -6.31
CA THR A 167 -10.30 -17.01 -6.42
C THR A 167 -10.73 -17.19 -7.88
N PHE A 168 -11.74 -18.02 -8.11
CA PHE A 168 -12.24 -18.32 -9.46
C PHE A 168 -13.13 -17.18 -9.97
N GLU A 169 -12.87 -16.71 -11.19
CA GLU A 169 -13.69 -15.75 -11.92
C GLU A 169 -14.54 -16.47 -12.99
N PRO A 170 -15.86 -16.61 -12.77
CA PRO A 170 -16.73 -17.32 -13.69
C PRO A 170 -16.77 -16.72 -15.11
N GLN A 171 -16.62 -15.40 -15.27
CA GLN A 171 -16.67 -14.75 -16.59
C GLN A 171 -15.48 -15.11 -17.47
N ARG A 172 -14.31 -15.36 -16.87
CA ARG A 172 -13.09 -15.78 -17.59
C ARG A 172 -12.89 -17.29 -17.58
N GLY A 173 -13.49 -18.00 -16.62
CA GLY A 173 -13.21 -19.42 -16.39
C GLY A 173 -11.80 -19.67 -15.86
N GLN A 174 -11.21 -18.68 -15.18
CA GLN A 174 -9.83 -18.69 -14.69
C GLN A 174 -9.79 -18.29 -13.21
N TYR A 175 -8.74 -18.67 -12.52
CA TYR A 175 -8.39 -18.14 -11.20
C TYR A 175 -7.57 -16.85 -11.34
N TYR A 176 -7.79 -15.89 -10.44
CA TYR A 176 -6.87 -14.77 -10.23
C TYR A 176 -6.15 -14.90 -8.89
N LEU A 177 -4.89 -14.46 -8.84
CA LEU A 177 -4.09 -14.40 -7.62
C LEU A 177 -4.54 -13.24 -6.73
N HIS A 178 -4.60 -13.48 -5.44
CA HIS A 178 -4.66 -12.47 -4.39
C HIS A 178 -3.83 -12.96 -3.19
N ASN A 179 -2.78 -12.22 -2.83
CA ASN A 179 -1.96 -12.57 -1.67
C ASN A 179 -2.65 -12.24 -0.33
N PHE A 180 -3.67 -11.38 -0.36
CA PHE A 180 -4.43 -10.91 0.80
C PHE A 180 -5.91 -11.27 0.65
N LEU A 181 -6.84 -10.31 0.72
CA LEU A 181 -8.25 -10.56 0.51
C LEU A 181 -8.57 -10.92 -0.95
N PRO A 182 -9.63 -11.71 -1.23
CA PRO A 182 -10.15 -11.86 -2.59
C PRO A 182 -10.46 -10.54 -3.29
N GLU A 183 -10.87 -9.52 -2.52
CA GLU A 183 -11.12 -8.16 -2.97
C GLU A 183 -9.84 -7.39 -3.35
N GLN A 184 -8.65 -7.98 -3.17
CA GLN A 184 -7.33 -7.42 -3.48
C GLN A 184 -6.59 -8.24 -4.55
N PRO A 185 -7.07 -8.30 -5.80
CA PRO A 185 -6.39 -8.99 -6.88
C PRO A 185 -5.00 -8.41 -7.17
N ASP A 186 -4.01 -9.30 -7.24
CA ASP A 186 -2.60 -8.95 -7.45
C ASP A 186 -2.33 -8.51 -8.89
N LEU A 187 -1.62 -7.40 -9.02
CA LEU A 187 -1.17 -6.85 -10.29
C LEU A 187 -0.02 -7.68 -10.84
N ASN A 188 -0.02 -7.88 -12.15
CA ASN A 188 1.07 -8.57 -12.83
C ASN A 188 2.23 -7.61 -13.12
N TRP A 189 3.17 -7.49 -12.18
CA TRP A 189 4.35 -6.63 -12.31
C TRP A 189 5.30 -7.02 -13.45
N TYR A 190 5.21 -8.24 -13.99
CA TYR A 190 5.97 -8.63 -15.18
C TYR A 190 5.47 -7.92 -16.45
N ASN A 191 4.26 -7.37 -16.43
CA ASN A 191 3.71 -6.58 -17.53
C ASN A 191 4.32 -5.16 -17.52
N PRO A 192 5.02 -4.72 -18.59
CA PRO A 192 5.59 -3.38 -18.67
C PRO A 192 4.55 -2.26 -18.62
N GLU A 193 3.32 -2.47 -19.11
CA GLU A 193 2.26 -1.45 -19.06
C GLU A 193 1.76 -1.21 -17.63
N VAL A 194 1.69 -2.27 -16.82
CA VAL A 194 1.36 -2.16 -15.39
C VAL A 194 2.41 -1.35 -14.68
N ARG A 195 3.70 -1.64 -14.90
CA ARG A 195 4.81 -0.88 -14.29
C ARG A 195 4.79 0.59 -14.69
N GLU A 196 4.49 0.90 -15.95
CA GLU A 196 4.37 2.29 -16.39
C GLU A 196 3.16 2.99 -15.75
N ALA A 197 2.01 2.32 -15.66
CA ALA A 197 0.82 2.87 -15.00
C ALA A 197 1.07 3.15 -13.51
N LEU A 198 1.78 2.26 -12.80
CA LEU A 198 2.17 2.46 -11.40
C LEU A 198 3.22 3.57 -11.26
N ALA A 199 4.15 3.70 -12.21
CA ALA A 199 5.08 4.83 -12.25
C ALA A 199 4.35 6.17 -12.44
N ASP A 200 3.27 6.21 -13.22
CA ASP A 200 2.42 7.40 -13.37
C ASP A 200 1.70 7.76 -12.07
N VAL A 201 1.27 6.79 -11.26
CA VAL A 201 0.74 7.02 -9.91
C VAL A 201 1.79 7.71 -9.03
N VAL A 202 3.02 7.18 -9.00
CA VAL A 202 4.12 7.79 -8.24
C VAL A 202 4.37 9.22 -8.72
N ARG A 203 4.46 9.44 -10.03
CA ARG A 203 4.68 10.78 -10.62
C ARG A 203 3.53 11.74 -10.30
N PHE A 204 2.29 11.27 -10.22
CA PHE A 204 1.14 12.09 -9.86
C PHE A 204 1.31 12.69 -8.46
N TRP A 205 1.63 11.86 -7.47
CA TRP A 205 1.81 12.31 -6.09
C TRP A 205 3.07 13.14 -5.89
N MET A 206 4.18 12.80 -6.58
CA MET A 206 5.40 13.62 -6.56
C MET A 206 5.13 15.03 -7.11
N LYS A 207 4.35 15.15 -8.20
CA LYS A 207 3.98 16.47 -8.77
C LYS A 207 3.12 17.30 -7.82
N ARG A 208 2.41 16.66 -6.89
CA ARG A 208 1.61 17.30 -5.83
C ARG A 208 2.40 17.54 -4.54
N GLY A 209 3.71 17.28 -4.53
CA GLY A 209 4.59 17.65 -3.43
C GLY A 209 4.75 16.58 -2.34
N ALA A 210 4.35 15.34 -2.58
CA ALA A 210 4.79 14.22 -1.72
C ALA A 210 6.33 14.12 -1.75
N ASP A 211 6.93 13.96 -0.57
CA ASP A 211 8.39 13.94 -0.37
C ASP A 211 8.98 12.52 -0.36
N GLY A 212 8.13 11.49 -0.27
CA GLY A 212 8.55 10.10 -0.27
C GLY A 212 7.37 9.12 -0.24
N PHE A 213 7.70 7.84 -0.29
CA PHE A 213 6.71 6.76 -0.30
C PHE A 213 7.14 5.61 0.60
N ARG A 214 6.19 5.06 1.37
CA ARG A 214 6.31 3.73 1.96
C ARG A 214 5.68 2.75 0.97
N LEU A 215 6.47 1.81 0.47
CA LEU A 215 5.98 0.83 -0.50
C LEU A 215 5.40 -0.36 0.26
N ASP A 216 4.08 -0.45 0.30
CA ASP A 216 3.42 -1.60 0.92
C ASP A 216 3.81 -2.88 0.20
N THR A 217 4.12 -3.90 1.00
CA THR A 217 4.32 -5.29 0.54
C THR A 217 5.25 -5.44 -0.68
N ALA A 218 6.28 -4.59 -0.79
CA ALA A 218 7.17 -4.54 -1.96
C ALA A 218 7.83 -5.88 -2.33
N ASN A 219 7.97 -6.77 -1.35
CA ASN A 219 8.48 -8.14 -1.54
C ASN A 219 7.44 -9.13 -2.13
N TYR A 220 6.24 -8.68 -2.51
CA TYR A 220 5.19 -9.50 -3.15
C TYR A 220 5.04 -9.21 -4.65
N TYR A 221 5.69 -8.17 -5.18
CA TYR A 221 5.56 -7.78 -6.58
C TYR A 221 5.92 -8.91 -7.55
N ALA A 222 6.95 -9.69 -7.22
CA ALA A 222 7.36 -10.84 -7.99
C ALA A 222 6.82 -12.16 -7.42
N TYR A 223 6.32 -13.00 -8.33
CA TYR A 223 5.91 -14.37 -8.06
C TYR A 223 6.56 -15.34 -9.07
N ASP A 224 6.60 -16.62 -8.75
CA ASP A 224 7.13 -17.63 -9.68
C ASP A 224 6.19 -17.84 -10.86
N ARG A 225 6.59 -17.41 -12.06
CA ARG A 225 5.76 -17.53 -13.28
C ARG A 225 5.50 -18.97 -13.73
N GLN A 226 6.23 -19.95 -13.19
CA GLN A 226 5.94 -21.37 -13.38
C GLN A 226 4.85 -21.88 -12.42
N LEU A 227 4.38 -21.02 -11.51
CA LEU A 227 3.34 -21.29 -10.52
C LEU A 227 3.62 -22.54 -9.67
N ARG A 228 4.89 -22.81 -9.35
CA ARG A 228 5.26 -24.00 -8.57
C ARG A 228 4.73 -23.93 -7.14
N ASP A 229 4.36 -25.09 -6.60
CA ASP A 229 3.94 -25.23 -5.21
C ASP A 229 5.06 -24.82 -4.24
N ASN A 230 4.70 -24.04 -3.22
CA ASN A 230 5.56 -23.74 -2.08
C ASN A 230 5.88 -25.02 -1.31
N PRO A 231 7.16 -25.23 -0.93
CA PRO A 231 7.51 -26.39 -0.11
C PRO A 231 6.96 -26.24 1.30
N LYS A 232 6.60 -27.37 1.92
CA LYS A 232 6.26 -27.40 3.34
C LYS A 232 7.49 -27.04 4.17
N ARG A 233 7.24 -26.33 5.26
CA ARG A 233 8.22 -26.00 6.26
C ARG A 233 8.56 -27.25 7.09
N PRO A 234 9.84 -27.51 7.43
CA PRO A 234 10.23 -28.62 8.29
C PRO A 234 9.60 -28.50 9.69
N GLU A 235 9.23 -29.62 10.32
CA GLU A 235 8.53 -29.65 11.61
C GLU A 235 9.25 -28.92 12.75
N ASN A 236 10.58 -28.80 12.70
CA ASN A 236 11.41 -28.20 13.75
C ASN A 236 11.99 -26.83 13.39
N SER A 237 11.52 -26.18 12.32
CA SER A 237 12.01 -24.83 12.00
C SER A 237 11.36 -23.80 12.92
N GLU A 238 12.11 -22.78 13.30
CA GLU A 238 11.54 -21.60 13.95
C GLU A 238 10.49 -20.96 13.04
N LEU A 239 9.35 -20.60 13.64
CA LEU A 239 8.37 -19.75 12.99
C LEU A 239 8.96 -18.35 12.84
N MET A 240 8.55 -17.64 11.80
CA MET A 240 9.13 -16.33 11.51
C MET A 240 8.63 -15.24 12.48
N GLU A 241 7.43 -15.41 13.03
CA GLU A 241 6.82 -14.49 13.99
C GLU A 241 5.94 -15.26 14.99
N ASP A 242 5.99 -14.86 16.26
CA ASP A 242 5.14 -15.38 17.34
C ASP A 242 3.66 -15.08 17.06
N GLY A 243 2.76 -16.03 17.31
CA GLY A 243 1.31 -15.84 17.15
C GLY A 243 0.75 -16.17 15.76
N GLN A 244 1.60 -16.61 14.82
CA GLN A 244 1.16 -17.07 13.49
C GLN A 244 0.89 -18.59 13.41
N GLU A 245 0.93 -19.33 14.53
CA GLU A 245 0.79 -20.79 14.55
C GLU A 245 -0.56 -21.26 13.97
N ALA A 246 -1.60 -20.42 14.12
CA ALA A 246 -2.94 -20.70 13.62
C ALA A 246 -3.09 -20.43 12.12
N ASN A 247 -2.19 -19.66 11.49
CA ASN A 247 -2.26 -19.36 10.07
C ASN A 247 -1.66 -20.52 9.26
N PRO A 248 -2.43 -21.22 8.41
CA PRO A 248 -1.91 -22.33 7.61
C PRO A 248 -0.75 -21.95 6.69
N LEU A 249 -0.63 -20.67 6.31
CA LEU A 249 0.51 -20.16 5.53
C LEU A 249 1.86 -20.42 6.25
N SER A 250 1.88 -20.37 7.59
CA SER A 250 3.10 -20.59 8.39
C SER A 250 3.71 -21.98 8.20
N GLN A 251 2.91 -22.96 7.75
CA GLN A 251 3.34 -24.33 7.46
C GLN A 251 4.13 -24.46 6.15
N TYR A 252 4.25 -23.38 5.37
CA TYR A 252 4.94 -23.36 4.09
C TYR A 252 6.09 -22.36 4.10
N ILE A 253 7.08 -22.61 3.25
CA ILE A 253 8.11 -21.63 2.91
C ILE A 253 7.62 -20.91 1.65
N THR A 254 7.49 -19.59 1.71
CA THR A 254 6.90 -18.74 0.65
C THR A 254 7.84 -18.48 -0.54
N LYS A 255 8.66 -19.48 -0.88
CA LYS A 255 9.73 -19.42 -1.89
C LYS A 255 9.26 -19.06 -3.30
N TYR A 256 8.07 -19.51 -3.69
CA TYR A 256 7.54 -19.31 -5.04
C TYR A 256 6.44 -18.25 -5.08
N SER A 257 5.72 -18.02 -3.99
CA SER A 257 4.64 -17.01 -3.94
C SER A 257 5.11 -15.61 -3.56
N LYS A 258 6.24 -15.45 -2.86
CA LYS A 258 6.70 -14.17 -2.29
C LYS A 258 8.21 -13.97 -2.42
N ASP A 259 9.02 -14.92 -1.91
CA ASP A 259 10.46 -14.72 -1.67
C ASP A 259 11.29 -14.93 -2.96
N ARG A 260 10.96 -14.13 -3.97
CA ARG A 260 11.52 -14.16 -5.31
C ARG A 260 12.73 -13.24 -5.40
N PRO A 261 13.85 -13.68 -6.02
CA PRO A 261 14.99 -12.80 -6.29
C PRO A 261 14.67 -11.71 -7.34
N GLU A 262 13.54 -11.81 -8.05
CA GLU A 262 13.10 -10.84 -9.04
C GLU A 262 12.42 -9.59 -8.47
N ASN A 263 12.16 -9.53 -7.15
CA ASN A 263 11.64 -8.32 -6.48
C ASN A 263 12.63 -7.16 -6.49
#